data_AF-A0A386WWK4-F1
#
_entry.id   AF-A0A386WWK4-F1
#
_cell.length_a   1.000
_cell.length_b   1.000
_cell.length_c   1.000
_cell.angle_alpha   90.00
_cell.angle_beta   90.00
_cell.angle_gamma   90.00
#
_symmetry.space_group_name_H-M   'P 1'
#
loop_
_entity.id
_entity.type
_entity.pdbx_description
1 polymer ?
#
loop_
_entity_poly.entity_id
_entity_poly.type
_entity_poly.pdbx_seq_one_letter_code
_entity_poly.pdbx_strand_id
1 'polypeptide(L)'
;MLPERTDVLVVGAGPTGLAVAVTLAGHGVTATVVDRLAEPPVTSRAAVVHAGTLEVLDRIGIAAPLAARGLRSARFSVRDRDRVLVTVPFDRLPSRYPYALLISQAETEAVLTDRLTALGGRVLRPYEMTGLDLDGDGAVARFGGGRAVRARWVVGADGMHSRVRELAGIGFGGPADPGESFLLADVHVDSTLPRDQVSLFLSRQGPLVWAPLPDGTVRLVATVDDAPRDPQAHHFQALLDERGPARRPDRVTGMAWSSRFRIHHRIASTYRSGPVLLAGDAAHVHSPAGGQGMNLGLRDAVALGDALAAGPQALDGYAADRRPLAEEVLGFAAGLTRLAAAPPPLRPLRNLLLRLVSTVPPARNRIATRLAGFEPSPR
;
A
#
# COMPACT_ATOMS: atom_id res chain seq x y z
N MET A 1 -9.79 26.08 -10.12
CA MET A 1 -8.76 27.09 -9.75
C MET A 1 -8.33 26.82 -8.33
N LEU A 2 -7.06 27.06 -7.99
CA LEU A 2 -6.59 26.99 -6.61
C LEU A 2 -7.23 28.12 -5.79
N PRO A 3 -7.63 27.86 -4.54
CA PRO A 3 -8.05 28.92 -3.64
C PRO A 3 -6.84 29.70 -3.13
N GLU A 4 -7.02 30.95 -2.70
CA GLU A 4 -5.95 31.73 -2.07
C GLU A 4 -5.61 31.20 -0.66
N ARG A 5 -6.62 30.69 0.05
CA ARG A 5 -6.49 30.14 1.41
C ARG A 5 -7.28 28.84 1.59
N THR A 6 -6.80 27.98 2.47
CA THR A 6 -7.47 26.75 2.91
C THR A 6 -7.05 26.42 4.34
N ASP A 7 -7.85 25.67 5.10
CA ASP A 7 -7.41 25.20 6.42
C ASP A 7 -6.36 24.09 6.27
N VAL A 8 -6.71 23.07 5.50
CA VAL A 8 -5.81 21.95 5.18
C VAL A 8 -5.54 21.90 3.68
N LEU A 9 -4.27 21.85 3.30
CA LEU A 9 -3.82 21.55 1.94
C LEU A 9 -3.26 20.13 1.92
N VAL A 10 -3.89 19.23 1.16
CA VAL A 10 -3.40 17.87 0.92
C VAL A 10 -2.68 17.82 -0.42
N VAL A 11 -1.40 17.50 -0.41
CA VAL A 11 -0.55 17.41 -1.62
C VAL A 11 -0.37 15.94 -1.97
N GLY A 12 -0.88 15.55 -3.16
CA GLY A 12 -0.95 14.18 -3.64
C GLY A 12 -2.34 13.59 -3.44
N ALA A 13 -2.94 13.09 -4.52
CA ALA A 13 -4.26 12.46 -4.55
C ALA A 13 -4.16 10.99 -4.96
N GLY A 14 -3.16 10.29 -4.42
CA GLY A 14 -3.16 8.83 -4.33
C GLY A 14 -4.07 8.35 -3.19
N PRO A 15 -4.04 7.04 -2.84
CA PRO A 15 -4.97 6.45 -1.88
C PRO A 15 -4.89 7.13 -0.50
N THR A 16 -3.67 7.44 -0.03
CA THR A 16 -3.46 8.13 1.26
C THR A 16 -4.06 9.54 1.26
N GLY A 17 -3.74 10.37 0.26
CA GLY A 17 -4.22 11.76 0.24
C GLY A 17 -5.74 11.86 0.07
N LEU A 18 -6.32 10.98 -0.76
CA LEU A 18 -7.77 10.87 -0.88
C LEU A 18 -8.41 10.41 0.43
N ALA A 19 -7.83 9.43 1.14
CA ALA A 19 -8.35 8.98 2.43
C ALA A 19 -8.26 10.07 3.52
N VAL A 20 -7.20 10.89 3.54
CA VAL A 20 -7.13 12.08 4.43
C VAL A 20 -8.28 13.02 4.11
N ALA A 21 -8.47 13.35 2.84
CA ALA A 21 -9.51 14.27 2.40
C ALA A 21 -10.93 13.76 2.71
N VAL A 22 -11.20 12.48 2.48
CA VAL A 22 -12.48 11.84 2.83
C VAL A 22 -12.72 11.89 4.33
N THR A 23 -11.70 11.61 5.13
CA THR A 23 -11.81 11.64 6.60
C THR A 23 -12.12 13.05 7.10
N LEU A 24 -11.40 14.06 6.59
CA LEU A 24 -11.65 15.47 6.92
C LEU A 24 -13.04 15.94 6.51
N ALA A 25 -13.46 15.61 5.28
CA ALA A 25 -14.79 15.96 4.78
C ALA A 25 -15.90 15.28 5.61
N GLY A 26 -15.68 14.05 6.08
CA GLY A 26 -16.59 13.36 7.00
C GLY A 26 -16.74 14.05 8.36
N HIS A 27 -15.73 14.81 8.80
CA HIS A 27 -15.76 15.65 9.99
C HIS A 27 -16.20 17.10 9.71
N GLY A 28 -16.59 17.43 8.48
CA GLY A 28 -16.95 18.79 8.09
C GLY A 28 -15.77 19.76 7.98
N VAL A 29 -14.53 19.26 7.94
CA VAL A 29 -13.33 20.08 7.76
C VAL A 29 -13.05 20.25 6.27
N THR A 30 -12.95 21.51 5.82
CA THR A 30 -12.67 21.81 4.41
C THR A 30 -11.19 21.62 4.10
N ALA A 31 -10.89 20.76 3.12
CA ALA A 31 -9.54 20.52 2.64
C ALA A 31 -9.43 20.76 1.14
N THR A 32 -8.34 21.39 0.73
CA THR A 32 -7.96 21.50 -0.69
C THR A 32 -7.04 20.34 -1.03
N VAL A 33 -7.43 19.50 -1.98
CA VAL A 33 -6.59 18.40 -2.47
C VAL A 33 -6.00 18.78 -3.82
N VAL A 34 -4.68 18.69 -3.95
CA VAL A 34 -3.95 18.97 -5.20
C VAL A 34 -3.16 17.75 -5.64
N ASP A 35 -3.04 17.57 -6.95
CA ASP A 35 -2.19 16.51 -7.51
C ASP A 35 -1.55 16.95 -8.82
N ARG A 36 -0.28 16.56 -9.01
CA ARG A 36 0.52 16.92 -10.18
C ARG A 36 0.07 16.23 -11.47
N LEU A 37 -0.53 15.05 -11.39
CA LEU A 37 -0.99 14.31 -12.56
C LEU A 37 -2.26 14.97 -13.11
N ALA A 38 -2.32 15.10 -14.42
CA ALA A 38 -3.51 15.63 -15.11
C ALA A 38 -4.73 14.73 -14.90
N GLU A 39 -4.52 13.41 -14.86
CA GLU A 39 -5.55 12.39 -14.67
C GLU A 39 -5.09 11.35 -13.64
N PRO A 40 -6.03 10.67 -12.94
CA PRO A 40 -5.70 9.56 -12.07
C PRO A 40 -4.97 8.43 -12.83
N PRO A 41 -3.98 7.75 -12.23
CA PRO A 41 -3.31 6.64 -12.87
C PRO A 41 -4.25 5.43 -13.02
N VAL A 42 -4.27 4.83 -14.21
CA VAL A 42 -5.08 3.64 -14.51
C VAL A 42 -4.40 2.31 -14.11
N THR A 43 -3.08 2.34 -13.88
CA THR A 43 -2.27 1.16 -13.51
C THR A 43 -1.64 1.37 -12.15
N SER A 44 -1.51 0.32 -11.33
CA SER A 44 -0.94 0.50 -9.99
C SER A 44 -0.31 -0.71 -9.32
N ARG A 45 0.59 -0.46 -8.36
CA ARG A 45 1.45 -1.44 -7.68
C ARG A 45 0.73 -2.23 -6.59
N ALA A 46 -0.30 -1.68 -5.94
CA ALA A 46 -1.02 -2.36 -4.86
C ALA A 46 -2.27 -3.11 -5.38
N ALA A 47 -2.52 -4.30 -4.80
CA ALA A 47 -3.59 -5.23 -5.20
C ALA A 47 -4.37 -5.82 -4.02
N VAL A 48 -4.15 -5.34 -2.78
CA VAL A 48 -4.80 -5.93 -1.60
C VAL A 48 -5.12 -4.88 -0.55
N VAL A 49 -6.35 -4.95 -0.03
CA VAL A 49 -6.77 -4.27 1.19
C VAL A 49 -7.06 -5.33 2.25
N HIS A 50 -6.37 -5.27 3.38
CA HIS A 50 -6.48 -6.27 4.46
C HIS A 50 -7.63 -5.97 5.42
N ALA A 51 -8.08 -6.98 6.16
CA ALA A 51 -9.20 -6.88 7.10
C ALA A 51 -9.07 -5.72 8.10
N GLY A 52 -7.91 -5.55 8.73
CA GLY A 52 -7.66 -4.46 9.69
C GLY A 52 -7.74 -3.08 9.04
N THR A 53 -7.32 -2.95 7.78
CA THR A 53 -7.53 -1.72 7.01
C THR A 53 -9.01 -1.53 6.65
N LEU A 54 -9.72 -2.58 6.24
CA LEU A 54 -11.16 -2.49 5.95
C LEU A 54 -11.96 -2.02 7.17
N GLU A 55 -11.59 -2.41 8.40
CA GLU A 55 -12.24 -1.89 9.61
C GLU A 55 -12.03 -0.38 9.79
N VAL A 56 -10.81 0.09 9.59
CA VAL A 56 -10.50 1.53 9.65
C VAL A 56 -11.26 2.30 8.57
N LEU A 57 -11.34 1.73 7.37
CA LEU A 57 -12.03 2.30 6.22
C LEU A 57 -13.56 2.25 6.34
N ASP A 58 -14.12 1.35 7.14
CA ASP A 58 -15.55 1.28 7.44
C ASP A 58 -16.02 2.56 8.13
N ARG A 59 -15.18 3.12 9.01
CA ARG A 59 -15.46 4.36 9.76
C ARG A 59 -15.68 5.57 8.86
N ILE A 60 -15.06 5.58 7.67
CA ILE A 60 -15.21 6.65 6.68
C ILE A 60 -16.14 6.27 5.52
N GLY A 61 -16.80 5.12 5.63
CA GLY A 61 -17.86 4.67 4.72
C GLY A 61 -17.38 4.10 3.38
N ILE A 62 -16.13 3.62 3.29
CA ILE A 62 -15.57 3.12 2.02
C ILE A 62 -15.36 1.59 1.98
N ALA A 63 -15.42 0.89 3.12
CA ALA A 63 -15.20 -0.55 3.15
C ALA A 63 -16.23 -1.35 2.33
N ALA A 64 -17.52 -1.05 2.46
CA ALA A 64 -18.57 -1.74 1.70
C ALA A 64 -18.49 -1.48 0.17
N PRO A 65 -18.31 -0.22 -0.31
CA PRO A 65 -18.03 0.04 -1.73
C PRO A 65 -16.81 -0.71 -2.26
N LEU A 66 -15.71 -0.76 -1.52
CA LEU A 66 -14.53 -1.55 -1.92
C LEU A 66 -14.87 -3.04 -2.00
N ALA A 67 -15.54 -3.58 -0.99
CA ALA A 67 -15.93 -5.00 -0.92
C ALA A 67 -16.93 -5.43 -2.00
N ALA A 68 -17.61 -4.49 -2.65
CA ALA A 68 -18.49 -4.72 -3.79
C ALA A 68 -17.73 -4.78 -5.13
N ARG A 69 -16.57 -4.11 -5.23
CA ARG A 69 -15.74 -4.09 -6.45
C ARG A 69 -14.58 -5.10 -6.43
N GLY A 70 -14.09 -5.45 -5.25
CA GLY A 70 -12.96 -6.36 -5.07
C GLY A 70 -13.35 -7.84 -4.97
N LEU A 71 -12.36 -8.71 -5.12
CA LEU A 71 -12.49 -10.15 -4.97
C LEU A 71 -12.10 -10.56 -3.54
N ARG A 72 -12.97 -11.28 -2.84
CA ARG A 72 -12.73 -11.71 -1.46
C ARG A 72 -11.86 -12.96 -1.45
N SER A 73 -10.59 -12.78 -1.11
CA SER A 73 -9.64 -13.87 -0.92
C SER A 73 -9.75 -14.41 0.49
N ALA A 74 -10.37 -15.59 0.64
CA ALA A 74 -10.58 -16.24 1.94
C ALA A 74 -9.29 -16.82 2.53
N ARG A 75 -8.25 -16.98 1.71
CA ARG A 75 -7.01 -17.66 2.09
C ARG A 75 -5.77 -17.02 1.47
N PHE A 76 -4.64 -17.26 2.10
CA PHE A 76 -3.31 -17.00 1.56
C PHE A 76 -2.50 -18.30 1.62
N SER A 77 -1.89 -18.72 0.50
CA SER A 77 -1.07 -19.92 0.46
C SER A 77 0.38 -19.63 0.12
N VAL A 78 1.29 -20.30 0.80
CA VAL A 78 2.71 -20.35 0.42
C VAL A 78 3.00 -21.72 -0.18
N ARG A 79 3.71 -21.73 -1.30
CA ARG A 79 3.96 -22.91 -2.13
C ARG A 79 5.43 -23.05 -2.47
N ASP A 80 5.84 -24.28 -2.73
CA ASP A 80 7.05 -24.63 -3.47
C ASP A 80 6.61 -25.39 -4.72
N ARG A 81 6.52 -24.66 -5.84
CA ARG A 81 5.84 -25.12 -7.06
C ARG A 81 4.45 -25.69 -6.78
N ASP A 82 4.21 -26.95 -7.15
CA ASP A 82 2.93 -27.62 -6.96
C ASP A 82 2.63 -27.95 -5.49
N ARG A 83 3.64 -27.93 -4.61
CA ARG A 83 3.49 -28.31 -3.20
C ARG A 83 3.05 -27.13 -2.35
N VAL A 84 1.90 -27.23 -1.71
CA VAL A 84 1.48 -26.27 -0.66
C VAL A 84 2.32 -26.50 0.59
N LEU A 85 2.95 -25.43 1.08
CA LEU A 85 3.72 -25.43 2.33
C LEU A 85 2.85 -24.99 3.51
N VAL A 86 2.07 -23.92 3.33
CA VAL A 86 1.11 -23.44 4.33
C VAL A 86 -0.09 -22.84 3.62
N THR A 87 -1.27 -23.02 4.20
CA THR A 87 -2.48 -22.26 3.86
C THR A 87 -2.94 -21.56 5.12
N VAL A 88 -3.08 -20.25 5.02
CA VAL A 88 -3.53 -19.35 6.09
C VAL A 88 -4.97 -18.95 5.75
N PRO A 89 -5.97 -19.50 6.43
CA PRO A 89 -7.35 -19.07 6.25
C PRO A 89 -7.62 -17.79 7.06
N PHE A 90 -8.51 -16.94 6.55
CA PHE A 90 -8.92 -15.69 7.19
C PHE A 90 -10.32 -15.77 7.84
N ASP A 91 -10.98 -16.93 7.75
CA ASP A 91 -12.34 -17.18 8.25
C ASP A 91 -12.50 -16.98 9.77
N ARG A 92 -11.40 -17.07 10.53
CA ARG A 92 -11.38 -16.90 12.00
C ARG A 92 -10.85 -15.54 12.46
N LEU A 93 -10.61 -14.60 11.54
CA LEU A 93 -10.22 -13.25 11.96
C LEU A 93 -11.38 -12.61 12.76
N PRO A 94 -11.08 -11.89 13.86
CA PRO A 94 -12.09 -11.24 14.68
C PRO A 94 -12.58 -9.94 14.00
N SER A 95 -13.16 -10.05 12.81
CA SER A 95 -13.53 -8.93 11.96
C SER A 95 -14.82 -9.20 11.18
N ARG A 96 -15.54 -8.13 10.85
CA ARG A 96 -16.65 -8.16 9.87
C ARG A 96 -16.15 -8.46 8.45
N TYR A 97 -14.84 -8.35 8.24
CA TYR A 97 -14.18 -8.55 6.96
C TYR A 97 -13.17 -9.72 7.04
N PRO A 98 -13.60 -10.99 7.27
CA PRO A 98 -12.69 -12.13 7.48
C PRO A 98 -12.05 -12.64 6.17
N TYR A 99 -11.43 -11.74 5.42
CA TYR A 99 -10.79 -11.98 4.13
C TYR A 99 -9.76 -10.88 3.80
N ALA A 100 -8.87 -11.18 2.86
CA ALA A 100 -8.10 -10.16 2.16
C ALA A 100 -8.90 -9.74 0.91
N LEU A 101 -9.10 -8.44 0.69
CA LEU A 101 -9.82 -7.95 -0.48
C LEU A 101 -8.82 -7.68 -1.60
N LEU A 102 -8.89 -8.47 -2.67
CA LEU A 102 -8.07 -8.30 -3.86
C LEU A 102 -8.74 -7.27 -4.77
N ILE A 103 -8.14 -6.10 -4.83
CA ILE A 103 -8.65 -4.95 -5.56
C ILE A 103 -7.47 -4.09 -6.00
N SER A 104 -7.52 -3.54 -7.20
CA SER A 104 -6.47 -2.65 -7.69
C SER A 104 -6.47 -1.34 -6.88
N GLN A 105 -5.31 -0.71 -6.75
CA GLN A 105 -5.25 0.63 -6.17
C GLN A 105 -6.06 1.64 -6.99
N ALA A 106 -6.14 1.51 -8.31
CA ALA A 106 -6.92 2.42 -9.16
C ALA A 106 -8.41 2.36 -8.79
N GLU A 107 -8.96 1.16 -8.58
CA GLU A 107 -10.32 0.99 -8.06
C GLU A 107 -10.47 1.54 -6.63
N THR A 108 -9.43 1.39 -5.80
CA THR A 108 -9.43 1.96 -4.45
C THR A 108 -9.47 3.48 -4.48
N GLU A 109 -8.66 4.11 -5.32
CA GLU A 109 -8.63 5.55 -5.56
C GLU A 109 -9.95 6.05 -6.16
N ALA A 110 -10.57 5.29 -7.07
CA ALA A 110 -11.86 5.61 -7.64
C ALA A 110 -12.95 5.64 -6.56
N VAL A 111 -13.04 4.60 -5.72
CA VAL A 111 -14.00 4.56 -4.59
C VAL A 111 -13.78 5.72 -3.61
N LEU A 112 -12.53 6.03 -3.29
CA LEU A 112 -12.18 7.17 -2.44
C LEU A 112 -12.58 8.51 -3.08
N THR A 113 -12.37 8.66 -4.39
CA THR A 113 -12.73 9.86 -5.16
C THR A 113 -14.25 10.03 -5.22
N ASP A 114 -14.99 8.94 -5.45
CA ASP A 114 -16.45 8.92 -5.44
C ASP A 114 -16.96 9.36 -4.06
N ARG A 115 -16.37 8.82 -2.98
CA ARG A 115 -16.72 9.20 -1.61
C ARG A 115 -16.41 10.66 -1.31
N LEU A 116 -15.24 11.15 -1.70
CA LEU A 116 -14.85 12.56 -1.52
C LEU A 116 -15.84 13.48 -2.25
N THR A 117 -16.21 13.14 -3.48
CA THR A 117 -17.18 13.88 -4.29
C THR A 117 -18.57 13.90 -3.65
N ALA A 118 -19.02 12.76 -3.13
CA ALA A 118 -20.30 12.66 -2.41
C ALA A 118 -20.33 13.51 -1.13
N LEU A 119 -19.16 13.79 -0.54
CA LEU A 119 -19.01 14.70 0.60
C LEU A 119 -18.77 16.17 0.19
N GLY A 120 -18.88 16.49 -1.11
CA GLY A 120 -18.70 17.84 -1.64
C GLY A 120 -17.24 18.26 -1.88
N GLY A 121 -16.29 17.37 -1.65
CA GLY A 121 -14.87 17.59 -1.95
C GLY A 121 -14.53 17.32 -3.42
N ARG A 122 -13.35 17.76 -3.85
CA ARG A 122 -12.81 17.46 -5.19
C ARG A 122 -11.30 17.55 -5.21
N VAL A 123 -10.67 16.89 -6.19
CA VAL A 123 -9.24 16.99 -6.46
C VAL A 123 -8.98 18.07 -7.51
N LEU A 124 -8.01 18.94 -7.25
CA LEU A 124 -7.54 19.95 -8.20
C LEU A 124 -6.30 19.42 -8.94
N ARG A 125 -6.41 19.35 -10.26
CA ARG A 125 -5.37 18.85 -11.18
C ARG A 125 -5.20 19.80 -12.38
N PRO A 126 -4.05 19.80 -13.07
CA PRO A 126 -2.74 19.39 -12.57
C PRO A 126 -2.09 20.53 -11.76
N TYR A 127 -1.71 20.26 -10.52
CA TYR A 127 -1.03 21.19 -9.63
C TYR A 127 0.15 20.53 -8.94
N GLU A 128 1.35 20.81 -9.43
CA GLU A 128 2.60 20.43 -8.81
C GLU A 128 3.08 21.53 -7.86
N MET A 129 3.30 21.17 -6.59
CA MET A 129 3.87 22.07 -5.61
C MET A 129 5.39 22.17 -5.83
N THR A 130 5.90 23.39 -5.98
CA THR A 130 7.31 23.65 -6.28
C THR A 130 8.09 24.24 -5.11
N GLY A 131 7.39 24.89 -4.18
CA GLY A 131 7.98 25.53 -2.99
C GLY A 131 7.02 25.55 -1.81
N LEU A 132 7.59 25.76 -0.62
CA LEU A 132 6.87 25.79 0.65
C LEU A 132 7.60 26.77 1.57
N ASP A 133 6.92 27.83 1.99
CA ASP A 133 7.42 28.77 2.98
C ASP A 133 6.63 28.59 4.28
N LEU A 134 7.32 28.42 5.40
CA LEU A 134 6.70 28.27 6.72
C LEU A 134 6.68 29.62 7.44
N ASP A 135 5.59 29.91 8.16
CA ASP A 135 5.48 31.07 9.04
C ASP A 135 4.74 30.74 10.33
N GLY A 136 4.55 31.74 11.20
CA GLY A 136 3.98 31.56 12.54
C GLY A 136 2.54 31.02 12.56
N ASP A 137 1.76 31.20 11.49
CA ASP A 137 0.34 30.81 11.46
C ASP A 137 0.04 29.65 10.48
N GLY A 138 1.06 29.11 9.80
CA GLY A 138 0.88 28.04 8.82
C GLY A 138 1.98 28.00 7.77
N ALA A 139 1.58 27.76 6.52
CA ALA A 139 2.49 27.69 5.39
C ALA A 139 1.91 28.29 4.12
N VAL A 140 2.79 28.72 3.22
CA VAL A 140 2.47 29.16 1.86
C VAL A 140 3.05 28.14 0.88
N ALA A 141 2.18 27.35 0.27
CA ALA A 141 2.55 26.40 -0.78
C ALA A 141 2.56 27.10 -2.14
N ARG A 142 3.65 26.94 -2.90
CA ARG A 142 3.84 27.55 -4.22
C ARG A 142 3.67 26.53 -5.33
N PHE A 143 3.09 26.97 -6.44
CA PHE A 143 2.81 26.17 -7.63
C PHE A 143 3.31 26.88 -8.88
N GLY A 144 3.41 26.14 -10.00
CA GLY A 144 3.82 26.71 -11.29
C GLY A 144 2.94 27.90 -11.73
N GLY A 145 3.54 28.87 -12.42
CA GLY A 145 2.84 30.08 -12.88
C GLY A 145 2.60 31.13 -11.79
N GLY A 146 3.41 31.15 -10.74
CA GLY A 146 3.34 32.16 -9.66
C GLY A 146 2.18 31.99 -8.68
N ARG A 147 1.42 30.89 -8.80
CA ARG A 147 0.26 30.60 -7.96
C ARG A 147 0.71 30.17 -6.56
N ALA A 148 -0.03 30.56 -5.53
CA ALA A 148 0.23 30.18 -4.15
C ALA A 148 -1.07 29.92 -3.39
N VAL A 149 -1.00 29.04 -2.39
CA VAL A 149 -2.09 28.74 -1.47
C VAL A 149 -1.55 28.87 -0.05
N ARG A 150 -2.19 29.71 0.76
CA ARG A 150 -1.91 29.74 2.20
C ARG A 150 -2.75 28.68 2.91
N ALA A 151 -2.08 27.83 3.69
CA ALA A 151 -2.72 26.76 4.45
C ALA A 151 -2.32 26.82 5.92
N ARG A 152 -3.25 26.53 6.83
CA ARG A 152 -2.90 26.35 8.25
C ARG A 152 -2.10 25.05 8.45
N TRP A 153 -2.46 24.00 7.70
CA TRP A 153 -1.77 22.72 7.69
C TRP A 153 -1.49 22.24 6.26
N VAL A 154 -0.32 21.67 6.04
CA VAL A 154 0.05 21.02 4.78
C VAL A 154 0.30 19.54 5.02
N VAL A 155 -0.44 18.68 4.33
CA VAL A 155 -0.29 17.22 4.38
C VAL A 155 0.44 16.75 3.14
N GLY A 156 1.63 16.17 3.33
CA GLY A 156 2.36 15.44 2.31
C GLY A 156 1.84 14.01 2.19
N ALA A 157 1.12 13.74 1.11
CA ALA A 157 0.67 12.42 0.67
C ALA A 157 1.11 12.16 -0.79
N ASP A 158 2.23 12.77 -1.19
CA ASP A 158 2.77 12.88 -2.55
C ASP A 158 3.80 11.79 -2.88
N GLY A 159 3.78 10.69 -2.13
CA GLY A 159 4.49 9.45 -2.46
C GLY A 159 5.97 9.43 -2.08
N MET A 160 6.69 8.39 -2.54
CA MET A 160 8.08 8.12 -2.12
C MET A 160 9.05 9.28 -2.39
N HIS A 161 8.81 10.08 -3.44
CA HIS A 161 9.60 11.25 -3.81
C HIS A 161 8.97 12.56 -3.29
N SER A 162 8.30 12.49 -2.14
CA SER A 162 7.57 13.60 -1.52
C SER A 162 8.37 14.91 -1.54
N ARG A 163 7.80 15.88 -2.26
CA ARG A 163 8.28 17.25 -2.34
C ARG A 163 7.94 18.02 -1.07
N VAL A 164 6.80 17.70 -0.44
CA VAL A 164 6.45 18.24 0.90
C VAL A 164 7.51 17.88 1.93
N ARG A 165 7.88 16.59 2.02
CA ARG A 165 8.91 16.12 2.96
C ARG A 165 10.25 16.82 2.72
N GLU A 166 10.67 16.90 1.46
CA GLU A 166 11.94 17.54 1.08
C GLU A 166 11.96 19.03 1.46
N LEU A 167 10.93 19.78 1.07
CA LEU A 167 10.83 21.21 1.34
C LEU A 167 10.70 21.54 2.83
N ALA A 168 10.09 20.64 3.61
CA ALA A 168 10.01 20.78 5.06
C ALA A 168 11.32 20.39 5.79
N GLY A 169 12.36 19.97 5.06
CA GLY A 169 13.64 19.55 5.63
C GLY A 169 13.55 18.27 6.47
N ILE A 170 12.52 17.44 6.25
CA ILE A 170 12.32 16.21 7.02
C ILE A 170 13.21 15.11 6.42
N GLY A 171 14.11 14.56 7.24
CA GLY A 171 15.02 13.49 6.83
C GLY A 171 14.26 12.22 6.45
N PHE A 172 14.77 11.48 5.47
CA PHE A 172 14.18 10.22 5.01
C PHE A 172 15.21 9.09 5.07
N GLY A 173 15.38 8.57 6.28
CA GLY A 173 16.44 7.62 6.62
C GLY A 173 16.06 6.17 6.32
N GLY A 174 17.07 5.34 6.11
CA GLY A 174 16.91 3.92 5.82
C GLY A 174 18.26 3.28 5.47
N PRO A 175 18.35 1.94 5.37
CA PRO A 175 19.58 1.28 4.96
C PRO A 175 20.08 1.81 3.61
N ALA A 176 21.40 1.96 3.45
CA ALA A 176 22.03 2.36 2.18
C ALA A 176 22.03 1.25 1.11
N ASP A 177 21.23 0.20 1.31
CA ASP A 177 21.03 -0.90 0.38
C ASP A 177 20.52 -0.35 -0.96
N PRO A 178 21.07 -0.83 -2.08
CA PRO A 178 20.67 -0.37 -3.40
C PRO A 178 19.16 -0.62 -3.66
N GLY A 179 18.50 -1.51 -2.93
CA GLY A 179 17.07 -1.79 -2.95
C GLY A 179 16.74 -2.99 -3.82
N GLU A 180 15.63 -3.66 -3.53
CA GLU A 180 15.17 -4.83 -4.29
C GLU A 180 14.45 -4.41 -5.57
N SER A 181 14.77 -5.08 -6.69
CA SER A 181 14.13 -4.84 -7.99
C SER A 181 12.98 -5.82 -8.20
N PHE A 182 11.86 -5.29 -8.69
CA PHE A 182 10.63 -6.06 -8.88
C PHE A 182 10.10 -5.91 -10.30
N LEU A 183 9.56 -7.01 -10.82
CA LEU A 183 8.67 -7.03 -11.95
C LEU A 183 7.23 -7.22 -11.48
N LEU A 184 6.33 -6.48 -12.09
CA LEU A 184 4.90 -6.56 -11.84
C LEU A 184 4.13 -6.47 -13.16
N ALA A 185 3.11 -7.31 -13.31
CA ALA A 185 2.13 -7.19 -14.39
C ALA A 185 0.77 -7.73 -13.97
N ASP A 186 -0.27 -7.21 -14.62
CA ASP A 186 -1.59 -7.82 -14.64
C ASP A 186 -1.74 -8.54 -15.97
N VAL A 187 -1.93 -9.86 -15.91
CA VAL A 187 -1.93 -10.75 -17.08
C VAL A 187 -3.17 -11.62 -17.11
N HIS A 188 -3.62 -11.96 -18.31
CA HIS A 188 -4.52 -13.09 -18.51
C HIS A 188 -3.70 -14.36 -18.53
N VAL A 189 -4.11 -15.35 -17.72
CA VAL A 189 -3.39 -16.60 -17.53
C VAL A 189 -4.34 -17.78 -17.63
N ASP A 190 -4.02 -18.75 -18.48
CA ASP A 190 -4.58 -20.11 -18.39
C ASP A 190 -3.87 -20.83 -17.24
N SER A 191 -4.60 -21.05 -16.15
CA SER A 191 -4.09 -21.62 -14.90
C SER A 191 -5.14 -22.48 -14.21
N THR A 192 -4.68 -23.50 -13.49
CA THR A 192 -5.51 -24.28 -12.54
C THR A 192 -5.46 -23.77 -11.11
N LEU A 193 -4.73 -22.70 -10.84
CA LEU A 193 -4.65 -22.16 -9.49
C LEU A 193 -6.02 -21.60 -9.06
N PRO A 194 -6.43 -21.80 -7.79
CA PRO A 194 -7.71 -21.30 -7.33
C PRO A 194 -7.74 -19.77 -7.36
N ARG A 195 -8.87 -19.21 -7.80
CA ARG A 195 -9.08 -17.76 -7.92
C ARG A 195 -9.58 -17.11 -6.62
N ASP A 196 -9.82 -17.89 -5.55
CA ASP A 196 -10.28 -17.43 -4.23
C ASP A 196 -9.14 -17.23 -3.22
N GLN A 197 -7.88 -17.28 -3.68
CA GLN A 197 -6.71 -17.13 -2.85
C GLN A 197 -5.51 -16.51 -3.57
N VAL A 198 -4.67 -15.82 -2.80
CA VAL A 198 -3.32 -15.44 -3.24
C VAL A 198 -2.36 -16.60 -3.03
N SER A 199 -1.49 -16.85 -4.02
CA SER A 199 -0.43 -17.86 -3.95
C SER A 199 0.95 -17.19 -3.99
N LEU A 200 1.73 -17.36 -2.93
CA LEU A 200 3.14 -17.00 -2.87
C LEU A 200 4.00 -18.24 -3.16
N PHE A 201 4.71 -18.25 -4.27
CA PHE A 201 5.69 -19.28 -4.60
C PHE A 201 7.05 -18.89 -4.04
N LEU A 202 7.64 -19.76 -3.21
CA LEU A 202 9.00 -19.63 -2.72
C LEU A 202 9.95 -20.45 -3.58
N SER A 203 10.36 -19.90 -4.72
CA SER A 203 11.26 -20.56 -5.65
C SER A 203 12.74 -20.38 -5.29
N ARG A 204 13.62 -21.18 -5.90
CA ARG A 204 15.07 -21.08 -5.71
C ARG A 204 15.64 -19.74 -6.20
N GLN A 205 15.00 -19.13 -7.19
CA GLN A 205 15.40 -17.91 -7.88
C GLN A 205 14.64 -16.66 -7.38
N GLY A 206 13.88 -16.81 -6.29
CA GLY A 206 13.16 -15.72 -5.64
C GLY A 206 11.66 -15.95 -5.57
N PRO A 207 10.95 -15.17 -4.75
CA PRO A 207 9.49 -15.23 -4.67
C PRO A 207 8.79 -14.86 -5.98
N LEU A 208 7.61 -15.45 -6.17
CA LEU A 208 6.60 -15.03 -7.14
C LEU A 208 5.25 -14.98 -6.44
N VAL A 209 4.60 -13.82 -6.46
CA VAL A 209 3.22 -13.64 -6.03
C VAL A 209 2.32 -13.83 -7.23
N TRP A 210 1.28 -14.64 -7.07
CA TRP A 210 0.18 -14.83 -7.99
C TRP A 210 -1.10 -14.43 -7.25
N ALA A 211 -1.73 -13.33 -7.65
CA ALA A 211 -2.92 -12.79 -7.00
C ALA A 211 -4.04 -12.54 -8.02
N PRO A 212 -5.19 -13.24 -7.92
CA PRO A 212 -6.30 -13.03 -8.85
C PRO A 212 -6.98 -11.68 -8.62
N LEU A 213 -7.43 -11.03 -9.69
CA LEU A 213 -8.15 -9.75 -9.65
C LEU A 213 -9.60 -9.90 -10.18
N PRO A 214 -10.51 -8.96 -9.85
CA PRO A 214 -11.94 -9.06 -10.20
C PRO A 214 -12.24 -9.10 -11.70
N ASP A 215 -11.39 -8.49 -12.53
CA ASP A 215 -11.52 -8.41 -13.99
C ASP A 215 -11.08 -9.70 -14.72
N GLY A 216 -10.73 -10.75 -13.96
CA GLY A 216 -10.25 -12.02 -14.51
C GLY A 216 -8.74 -12.07 -14.77
N THR A 217 -8.04 -10.94 -14.62
CA THR A 217 -6.58 -10.92 -14.66
C THR A 217 -5.97 -11.52 -13.39
N VAL A 218 -4.66 -11.77 -13.47
CA VAL A 218 -3.83 -12.17 -12.35
C VAL A 218 -2.69 -11.18 -12.24
N ARG A 219 -2.51 -10.61 -11.04
CA ARG A 219 -1.31 -9.86 -10.71
C ARG A 219 -0.16 -10.81 -10.40
N LEU A 220 0.90 -10.68 -11.19
CA LEU A 220 2.18 -11.31 -10.94
C LEU A 220 3.14 -10.28 -10.35
N VAL A 221 3.81 -10.62 -9.25
CA VAL A 221 4.90 -9.81 -8.68
C VAL A 221 6.08 -10.71 -8.36
N ALA A 222 7.25 -10.39 -8.87
CA ALA A 222 8.45 -11.17 -8.66
C ALA A 222 9.64 -10.27 -8.34
N THR A 223 10.49 -10.70 -7.41
CA THR A 223 11.82 -10.12 -7.24
C THR A 223 12.74 -10.61 -8.35
N VAL A 224 13.50 -9.72 -8.95
CA VAL A 224 14.52 -10.02 -9.96
C VAL A 224 15.79 -9.24 -9.65
N ASP A 225 16.94 -9.72 -10.12
CA ASP A 225 18.21 -9.01 -9.90
C ASP A 225 18.26 -7.70 -10.70
N ASP A 226 17.90 -7.76 -11.98
CA ASP A 226 17.73 -6.61 -12.84
C ASP A 226 16.40 -6.69 -13.59
N ALA A 227 15.58 -5.65 -13.44
CA ALA A 227 14.27 -5.60 -14.08
C ALA A 227 14.38 -4.87 -15.43
N PRO A 228 13.99 -5.51 -16.55
CA PRO A 228 14.03 -4.90 -17.87
C PRO A 228 13.25 -3.58 -17.89
N ARG A 229 13.76 -2.59 -18.62
CA ARG A 229 13.15 -1.26 -18.70
C ARG A 229 11.70 -1.31 -19.17
N ASP A 230 11.42 -2.22 -20.10
CA ASP A 230 10.11 -2.46 -20.68
C ASP A 230 9.73 -3.95 -20.53
N PRO A 231 9.05 -4.33 -19.43
CA PRO A 231 8.71 -5.71 -19.17
C PRO A 231 7.62 -6.24 -20.11
N GLN A 232 8.02 -7.10 -21.03
CA GLN A 232 7.12 -7.79 -21.96
C GLN A 232 6.57 -9.11 -21.40
N ALA A 233 5.48 -9.62 -21.99
CA ALA A 233 4.77 -10.83 -21.56
C ALA A 233 5.68 -12.07 -21.42
N HIS A 234 6.70 -12.22 -22.29
CA HIS A 234 7.63 -13.35 -22.22
C HIS A 234 8.50 -13.35 -20.95
N HIS A 235 8.78 -12.19 -20.34
CA HIS A 235 9.48 -12.14 -19.05
C HIS A 235 8.62 -12.75 -17.95
N PHE A 236 7.31 -12.49 -17.97
CA PHE A 236 6.36 -13.04 -17.00
C PHE A 236 6.09 -14.52 -17.24
N GLN A 237 6.03 -14.97 -18.50
CA GLN A 237 5.98 -16.39 -18.82
C GLN A 237 7.22 -17.12 -18.27
N ALA A 238 8.43 -16.58 -18.46
CA ALA A 238 9.65 -17.17 -17.93
C ALA A 238 9.64 -17.26 -16.39
N LEU A 239 9.10 -16.25 -15.70
CA LEU A 239 8.92 -16.27 -14.24
C LEU A 239 7.95 -17.37 -13.80
N LEU A 240 6.83 -17.56 -14.52
CA LEU A 240 5.87 -18.63 -14.24
C LEU A 240 6.49 -20.01 -14.48
N ASP A 241 7.20 -20.20 -15.60
CA ASP A 241 7.86 -21.46 -15.95
C ASP A 241 8.93 -21.84 -14.90
N GLU A 242 9.67 -20.85 -14.41
CA GLU A 242 10.74 -21.06 -13.45
C GLU A 242 10.19 -21.32 -12.02
N ARG A 243 9.19 -20.54 -11.60
CA ARG A 243 8.80 -20.38 -10.18
C ARG A 243 7.39 -20.88 -9.85
N GLY A 244 6.51 -20.93 -10.85
CA GLY A 244 5.11 -21.32 -10.73
C GLY A 244 4.87 -22.83 -10.67
N PRO A 245 3.64 -23.30 -10.94
CA PRO A 245 3.30 -24.72 -11.00
C PRO A 245 4.08 -25.45 -12.10
N ALA A 246 4.55 -26.67 -11.84
CA ALA A 246 5.32 -27.45 -12.81
C ALA A 246 4.53 -28.61 -13.43
N ARG A 247 3.53 -29.17 -12.73
CA ARG A 247 2.71 -30.28 -13.27
C ARG A 247 1.80 -29.84 -14.40
N ARG A 248 1.16 -28.67 -14.23
CA ARG A 248 0.42 -27.97 -15.28
C ARG A 248 0.90 -26.52 -15.28
N PRO A 249 1.90 -26.19 -16.12
CA PRO A 249 2.44 -24.83 -16.19
C PRO A 249 1.37 -23.83 -16.62
N ASP A 250 1.38 -22.69 -15.95
CA ASP A 250 0.52 -21.54 -16.29
C ASP A 250 0.98 -20.92 -17.62
N ARG A 251 0.04 -20.49 -18.46
CA ARG A 251 0.35 -19.81 -19.73
C ARG A 251 -0.23 -18.41 -19.76
N VAL A 252 0.62 -17.42 -20.02
CA VAL A 252 0.21 -16.04 -20.28
C VAL A 252 -0.47 -15.98 -21.64
N THR A 253 -1.74 -15.61 -21.66
CA THR A 253 -2.55 -15.47 -22.88
C THR A 253 -2.74 -14.02 -23.29
N GLY A 254 -2.47 -13.08 -22.38
CA GLY A 254 -2.53 -11.64 -22.64
C GLY A 254 -1.93 -10.85 -21.48
N MET A 255 -1.58 -9.59 -21.73
CA MET A 255 -1.02 -8.69 -20.72
C MET A 255 -1.79 -7.37 -20.77
N ALA A 256 -2.40 -7.00 -19.65
CA ALA A 256 -3.11 -5.73 -19.54
C ALA A 256 -2.12 -4.57 -19.41
N TRP A 257 -1.12 -4.74 -18.52
CA TRP A 257 -0.01 -3.80 -18.36
C TRP A 257 1.12 -4.43 -17.56
N SER A 258 2.27 -3.77 -17.54
CA SER A 258 3.44 -4.16 -16.75
C SER A 258 4.20 -2.95 -16.23
N SER A 259 4.99 -3.17 -15.18
CA SER A 259 5.89 -2.17 -14.62
C SER A 259 7.06 -2.86 -13.93
N ARG A 260 8.17 -2.14 -13.89
CA ARG A 260 9.25 -2.40 -12.95
C ARG A 260 9.26 -1.35 -11.85
N PHE A 261 9.77 -1.70 -10.68
CA PHE A 261 10.04 -0.72 -9.64
C PHE A 261 11.14 -1.24 -8.71
N ARG A 262 11.77 -0.29 -8.01
CA ARG A 262 12.76 -0.58 -6.99
C ARG A 262 12.26 -0.09 -5.65
N ILE A 263 12.37 -0.93 -4.63
CA ILE A 263 11.94 -0.56 -3.28
C ILE A 263 13.14 -0.34 -2.40
N HIS A 264 13.11 0.79 -1.70
CA HIS A 264 14.02 1.11 -0.62
C HIS A 264 13.24 1.09 0.70
N HIS A 265 13.86 0.58 1.74
CA HIS A 265 13.32 0.68 3.10
C HIS A 265 13.67 2.04 3.66
N ARG A 266 12.69 2.93 3.83
CA ARG A 266 12.91 4.29 4.35
C ARG A 266 11.77 4.75 5.23
N ILE A 267 12.08 5.55 6.23
CA ILE A 267 11.12 6.18 7.13
C ILE A 267 11.52 7.63 7.40
N ALA A 268 10.53 8.51 7.46
CA ALA A 268 10.72 9.91 7.81
C ALA A 268 11.19 10.04 9.26
N SER A 269 12.10 10.98 9.52
CA SER A 269 12.61 11.23 10.87
C SER A 269 11.51 11.70 11.83
N THR A 270 10.52 12.41 11.31
CA THR A 270 9.30 12.83 12.01
C THR A 270 8.11 12.83 11.03
N TYR A 271 6.90 12.64 11.53
CA TYR A 271 5.67 12.73 10.73
C TYR A 271 5.03 14.13 10.83
N ARG A 272 5.61 15.01 11.65
CA ARG A 272 5.20 16.40 11.82
C ARG A 272 6.41 17.33 11.94
N SER A 273 6.36 18.46 11.24
CA SER A 273 7.29 19.58 11.39
C SER A 273 6.51 20.89 11.32
N GLY A 274 6.23 21.50 12.47
CA GLY A 274 5.37 22.68 12.57
C GLY A 274 3.99 22.44 11.92
N PRO A 275 3.61 23.20 10.88
CA PRO A 275 2.34 23.05 10.16
C PRO A 275 2.35 21.93 9.11
N VAL A 276 3.46 21.22 8.92
CA VAL A 276 3.60 20.17 7.91
C VAL A 276 3.43 18.79 8.55
N LEU A 277 2.62 17.94 7.94
CA LEU A 277 2.42 16.54 8.32
C LEU A 277 2.66 15.61 7.14
N LEU A 278 3.10 14.38 7.39
CA LEU A 278 3.33 13.36 6.37
C LEU A 278 2.48 12.12 6.63
N ALA A 279 2.01 11.46 5.58
CA ALA A 279 1.31 10.18 5.64
C ALA A 279 1.65 9.28 4.43
N GLY A 280 1.53 7.95 4.62
CA GLY A 280 1.76 6.97 3.55
C GLY A 280 3.19 7.01 3.00
N ASP A 281 3.34 6.81 1.69
CA ASP A 281 4.65 6.71 1.03
C ASP A 281 5.52 7.98 1.17
N ALA A 282 4.93 9.13 1.51
CA ALA A 282 5.68 10.33 1.86
C ALA A 282 6.41 10.19 3.21
N ALA A 283 5.86 9.39 4.13
CA ALA A 283 6.39 9.15 5.47
C ALA A 283 7.17 7.84 5.58
N HIS A 284 6.84 6.79 4.82
CA HIS A 284 7.51 5.50 4.89
C HIS A 284 7.39 4.70 3.60
N VAL A 285 8.45 3.96 3.24
CA VAL A 285 8.46 3.04 2.09
C VAL A 285 9.14 1.76 2.52
N HIS A 286 8.61 0.62 2.09
CA HIS A 286 9.11 -0.68 2.52
C HIS A 286 8.79 -1.80 1.53
N SER A 287 9.42 -2.96 1.72
CA SER A 287 9.17 -4.19 0.94
C SER A 287 7.66 -4.44 0.75
N PRO A 288 7.22 -4.84 -0.45
CA PRO A 288 5.82 -5.09 -0.73
C PRO A 288 5.36 -6.42 -0.11
N ALA A 289 6.26 -7.16 0.56
CA ALA A 289 5.97 -8.41 1.24
C ALA A 289 4.79 -8.27 2.19
N GLY A 290 3.81 -9.17 2.04
CA GLY A 290 2.57 -9.13 2.82
C GLY A 290 1.59 -8.02 2.41
N GLY A 291 1.86 -7.23 1.37
CA GLY A 291 0.94 -6.23 0.83
C GLY A 291 0.62 -5.08 1.79
N GLN A 292 1.55 -4.70 2.67
CA GLN A 292 1.24 -3.78 3.78
C GLN A 292 1.33 -2.29 3.44
N GLY A 293 2.03 -1.86 2.38
CA GLY A 293 2.35 -0.45 2.14
C GLY A 293 1.14 0.46 2.01
N MET A 294 0.30 0.22 1.00
CA MET A 294 -0.96 0.96 0.83
C MET A 294 -1.87 0.85 2.06
N ASN A 295 -1.92 -0.34 2.68
CA ASN A 295 -2.74 -0.59 3.88
C ASN A 295 -2.30 0.28 5.07
N LEU A 296 -1.00 0.44 5.28
CA LEU A 296 -0.45 1.30 6.32
C LEU A 296 -0.72 2.78 6.00
N GLY A 297 -0.48 3.20 4.75
CA GLY A 297 -0.76 4.58 4.32
C GLY A 297 -2.24 4.97 4.40
N LEU A 298 -3.17 4.05 4.17
CA LEU A 298 -4.61 4.28 4.36
C LEU A 298 -4.98 4.41 5.84
N ARG A 299 -4.34 3.63 6.72
CA ARG A 299 -4.57 3.72 8.17
C ARG A 299 -3.99 5.03 8.74
N ASP A 300 -2.80 5.44 8.27
CA ASP A 300 -2.22 6.75 8.60
C ASP A 300 -3.15 7.88 8.18
N ALA A 301 -3.71 7.78 6.98
CA ALA A 301 -4.58 8.81 6.42
C ALA A 301 -5.82 9.06 7.28
N VAL A 302 -6.47 7.99 7.76
CA VAL A 302 -7.63 8.11 8.64
C VAL A 302 -7.21 8.67 10.00
N ALA A 303 -6.13 8.14 10.61
CA ALA A 303 -5.63 8.66 11.89
C ALA A 303 -5.23 10.15 11.80
N LEU A 304 -4.60 10.57 10.71
CA LEU A 304 -4.24 11.96 10.45
C LEU A 304 -5.47 12.84 10.27
N GLY A 305 -6.45 12.37 9.49
CA GLY A 305 -7.71 13.09 9.29
C GLY A 305 -8.47 13.30 10.60
N ASP A 306 -8.56 12.26 11.43
CA ASP A 306 -9.17 12.32 12.77
C ASP A 306 -8.43 13.32 13.66
N ALA A 307 -7.08 13.29 13.67
CA ALA A 307 -6.27 14.21 14.47
C ALA A 307 -6.39 15.67 14.01
N LEU A 308 -6.40 15.93 12.70
CA LEU A 308 -6.61 17.27 12.14
C LEU A 308 -8.00 17.82 12.47
N ALA A 309 -9.04 16.96 12.48
CA ALA A 309 -10.39 17.34 12.87
C ALA A 309 -10.50 17.64 14.38
N ALA A 310 -9.79 16.89 15.23
CA ALA A 310 -9.75 17.12 16.67
C ALA A 310 -8.97 18.39 17.06
N GLY A 311 -8.00 18.79 16.26
CA GLY A 311 -7.26 20.04 16.39
C GLY A 311 -5.77 19.87 16.72
N PRO A 312 -5.04 20.99 16.88
CA PRO A 312 -3.57 21.00 16.93
C PRO A 312 -2.95 20.13 18.02
N GLN A 313 -3.65 19.95 19.15
CA GLN A 313 -3.23 19.16 20.30
C GLN A 313 -3.20 17.64 20.01
N ALA A 314 -3.94 17.15 19.02
CA ALA A 314 -3.95 15.74 18.64
C ALA A 314 -2.85 15.37 17.63
N LEU A 315 -2.24 16.36 16.98
CA LEU A 315 -1.27 16.15 15.91
C LEU A 315 0.07 15.59 16.39
N ASP A 316 0.48 15.92 17.62
CA ASP A 316 1.66 15.31 18.23
C ASP A 316 1.43 13.84 18.58
N GLY A 317 0.20 13.50 19.02
CA GLY A 317 -0.21 12.12 19.24
C GLY A 317 -0.15 11.31 17.95
N TYR A 318 -0.69 11.84 16.84
CA TYR A 318 -0.54 11.21 15.52
C TYR A 318 0.92 10.92 15.18
N ALA A 319 1.81 11.90 15.32
CA ALA A 319 3.22 11.71 14.97
C ALA A 319 3.93 10.70 15.90
N ALA A 320 3.59 10.71 17.19
CA ALA A 320 4.14 9.80 18.19
C ALA A 320 3.68 8.34 17.98
N ASP A 321 2.43 8.14 17.57
CA ASP A 321 1.84 6.80 17.47
C ASP A 321 2.14 6.12 16.13
N ARG A 322 2.09 6.86 15.01
CA ARG A 322 2.17 6.25 13.67
C ARG A 322 3.58 5.82 13.27
N ARG A 323 4.61 6.55 13.69
CA ARG A 323 6.01 6.23 13.33
C ARG A 323 6.45 4.86 13.90
N PRO A 324 6.23 4.52 15.18
CA PRO A 324 6.51 3.17 15.70
C PRO A 324 5.72 2.07 14.99
N LEU A 325 4.44 2.30 14.67
CA LEU A 325 3.63 1.33 13.92
C LEU A 325 4.22 1.05 12.53
N ALA A 326 4.72 2.08 11.85
CA ALA A 326 5.43 1.90 10.59
C ALA A 326 6.71 1.06 10.79
N GLU A 327 7.51 1.32 11.83
CA GLU A 327 8.70 0.51 12.14
C GLU A 327 8.36 -0.97 12.38
N GLU A 328 7.27 -1.26 13.09
CA GLU A 328 6.80 -2.64 13.31
C GLU A 328 6.39 -3.34 12.00
N VAL A 329 5.64 -2.65 11.14
CA VAL A 329 5.23 -3.16 9.82
C VAL A 329 6.44 -3.40 8.93
N LEU A 330 7.41 -2.47 8.92
CA LEU A 330 8.68 -2.62 8.21
C LEU A 330 9.45 -3.86 8.70
N GLY A 331 9.54 -4.05 10.02
CA GLY A 331 10.19 -5.20 10.62
C GLY A 331 9.51 -6.53 10.26
N PHE A 332 8.18 -6.54 10.22
CA PHE A 332 7.40 -7.69 9.77
C PHE A 332 7.64 -8.01 8.29
N ALA A 333 7.55 -7.03 7.40
CA ALA A 333 7.80 -7.18 5.97
C ALA A 333 9.23 -7.66 5.68
N ALA A 334 10.23 -7.12 6.40
CA ALA A 334 11.61 -7.57 6.32
C ALA A 334 11.77 -9.03 6.80
N GLY A 335 11.05 -9.43 7.83
CA GLY A 335 10.97 -10.82 8.28
C GLY A 335 10.46 -11.79 7.22
N LEU A 336 9.36 -11.43 6.54
CA LEU A 336 8.81 -12.21 5.42
C LEU A 336 9.79 -12.29 4.25
N THR A 337 10.45 -11.19 3.94
CA THR A 337 11.44 -11.11 2.86
C THR A 337 12.63 -12.02 3.14
N ARG A 338 13.20 -11.98 4.36
CA ARG A 338 14.28 -12.90 4.78
C ARG A 338 13.87 -14.36 4.73
N LEU A 339 12.63 -14.68 5.10
CA LEU A 339 12.08 -16.04 5.00
C LEU A 339 12.02 -16.51 3.53
N ALA A 340 11.59 -15.63 2.63
CA ALA A 340 11.55 -15.92 1.20
C ALA A 340 12.96 -16.09 0.61
N ALA A 341 13.89 -15.24 1.02
CA ALA A 341 15.29 -15.21 0.58
C ALA A 341 16.22 -16.23 1.28
N ALA A 342 15.67 -17.20 2.02
CA ALA A 342 16.46 -18.18 2.76
C ALA A 342 17.54 -18.86 1.87
N PRO A 343 18.79 -19.00 2.35
CA PRO A 343 19.88 -19.55 1.56
C PRO A 343 19.63 -21.03 1.23
N PRO A 344 20.17 -21.55 0.10
CA PRO A 344 19.89 -22.90 -0.39
C PRO A 344 19.90 -24.03 0.65
N PRO A 345 20.89 -24.15 1.56
CA PRO A 345 20.91 -25.24 2.54
C PRO A 345 19.79 -25.16 3.59
N LEU A 346 19.24 -23.98 3.86
CA LEU A 346 18.18 -23.80 4.88
C LEU A 346 16.77 -23.95 4.31
N ARG A 347 16.59 -23.99 2.98
CA ARG A 347 15.27 -24.07 2.33
C ARG A 347 14.48 -25.33 2.69
N PRO A 348 15.06 -26.54 2.76
CA PRO A 348 14.30 -27.73 3.17
C PRO A 348 13.76 -27.62 4.60
N LEU A 349 14.58 -27.10 5.52
CA LEU A 349 14.18 -26.85 6.90
C LEU A 349 13.06 -25.80 6.98
N ARG A 350 13.21 -24.66 6.28
CA ARG A 350 12.15 -23.64 6.15
C ARG A 350 10.84 -24.26 5.66
N ASN A 351 10.89 -25.05 4.59
CA ASN A 351 9.70 -25.66 3.99
C ASN A 351 9.05 -26.67 4.96
N LEU A 352 9.84 -27.43 5.71
CA LEU A 352 9.34 -28.32 6.75
C LEU A 352 8.67 -27.53 7.88
N LEU A 353 9.31 -26.46 8.37
CA LEU A 353 8.75 -25.61 9.43
C LEU A 353 7.42 -24.97 9.01
N LEU A 354 7.32 -24.44 7.78
CA LEU A 354 6.08 -23.89 7.25
C LEU A 354 4.94 -24.92 7.23
N ARG A 355 5.26 -26.18 6.90
CA ARG A 355 4.30 -27.29 6.93
C ARG A 355 3.88 -27.67 8.34
N LEU A 356 4.80 -27.67 9.30
CA LEU A 356 4.47 -27.91 10.71
C LEU A 356 3.60 -26.77 11.27
N VAL A 357 3.89 -25.52 10.94
CA VAL A 357 3.03 -24.39 11.30
C VAL A 357 1.62 -24.57 10.72
N SER A 358 1.50 -25.12 9.51
CA SER A 358 0.20 -25.35 8.88
C SER A 358 -0.71 -26.33 9.64
N THR A 359 -0.17 -27.17 10.52
CA THR A 359 -0.96 -28.13 11.32
C THR A 359 -1.35 -27.59 12.69
N VAL A 360 -0.78 -26.46 13.13
CA VAL A 360 -1.02 -25.86 14.46
C VAL A 360 -2.01 -24.69 14.34
N PRO A 361 -3.30 -24.85 14.73
CA PRO A 361 -4.31 -23.81 14.52
C PRO A 361 -3.98 -22.45 15.19
N PRO A 362 -3.49 -22.38 16.44
CA PRO A 362 -3.12 -21.11 17.05
C PRO A 362 -2.01 -20.37 16.28
N ALA A 363 -1.04 -21.11 15.74
CA ALA A 363 0.07 -20.53 14.97
C ALA A 363 -0.43 -19.96 13.63
N ARG A 364 -1.31 -20.70 12.92
CA ARG A 364 -1.97 -20.18 11.71
C ARG A 364 -2.79 -18.93 11.99
N ASN A 365 -3.56 -18.92 13.07
CA ASN A 365 -4.38 -17.77 13.43
C ASN A 365 -3.51 -16.54 13.70
N ARG A 366 -2.39 -16.71 14.42
CA ARG A 366 -1.45 -15.62 14.67
C ARG A 366 -0.83 -15.05 13.38
N ILE A 367 -0.53 -15.91 12.41
CA ILE A 367 -0.05 -15.46 11.08
C ILE A 367 -1.16 -14.74 10.34
N ALA A 368 -2.39 -15.26 10.36
CA ALA A 368 -3.55 -14.65 9.74
C ALA A 368 -3.80 -13.25 10.29
N THR A 369 -3.83 -13.07 11.61
CA THR A 369 -3.99 -11.76 12.28
C THR A 369 -2.89 -10.78 11.89
N ARG A 370 -1.62 -11.22 11.85
CA ARG A 370 -0.51 -10.34 11.43
C ARG A 370 -0.59 -9.94 9.96
N LEU A 371 -0.91 -10.87 9.06
CA LEU A 371 -1.09 -10.57 7.65
C LEU A 371 -2.28 -9.64 7.41
N ALA A 372 -3.36 -9.84 8.18
CA ALA A 372 -4.58 -9.04 8.13
C ALA A 372 -4.39 -7.59 8.60
N GLY A 373 -3.21 -7.22 9.11
CA GLY A 373 -2.85 -5.83 9.38
C GLY A 373 -3.64 -5.19 10.51
N PHE A 374 -4.12 -5.96 11.50
CA PHE A 374 -4.69 -5.38 12.70
C PHE A 374 -3.62 -4.61 13.48
N GLU A 375 -3.96 -3.39 13.88
CA GLU A 375 -3.10 -2.62 14.78
C GLU A 375 -3.26 -3.15 16.20
N PRO A 376 -2.20 -3.15 17.02
CA PRO A 376 -2.34 -3.41 18.44
C PRO A 376 -3.32 -2.40 19.04
N SER A 377 -4.22 -2.84 19.93
CA SER A 377 -5.05 -1.89 20.69
C SER A 377 -4.16 -0.85 21.37
N PRO A 378 -4.51 0.45 21.36
CA PRO A 378 -3.77 1.45 22.12
C PRO A 378 -3.73 1.01 23.59
N ARG A 379 -2.55 1.11 24.19
CA ARG A 379 -2.30 0.72 25.59
C ARG A 379 -2.85 1.72 26.57
#